data_AF-A0A7X8XUC3-F1
#
_entry.id   AF-A0A7X8XUC3-F1
#
_cell.length_a   1.000
_cell.length_b   1.000
_cell.length_c   1.000
_cell.angle_alpha   90.00
_cell.angle_beta   90.00
_cell.angle_gamma   90.00
#
_symmetry.space_group_name_H-M   'P 1'
#
loop_
_entity.id
_entity.type
_entity.pdbx_description
1 polymer ?
#
loop_
_entity_poly.entity_id
_entity_poly.type
_entity_poly.pdbx_seq_one_letter_code
_entity_poly.pdbx_strand_id
1 'polypeptide(L)'
;MYLEAWNKLRERFEIEEPDFKADSFGETADKLSEYFEHLLRTDSSRLMNGLYRIDVREDLVKEAFEQGSLTDIADALARLALRREWEKQKMRERWSNMDDI
;
A
#
# COMPACT_ATOMS: atom_id res chain seq x y z
N MET A 1 -8.11 -5.09 -10.35
CA MET A 1 -8.26 -4.55 -8.98
C MET A 1 -6.98 -4.62 -8.14
N TYR A 2 -6.48 -5.78 -7.67
CA TYR A 2 -5.25 -5.83 -6.85
C TYR A 2 -3.98 -5.48 -7.63
N LEU A 3 -3.87 -5.96 -8.88
CA LEU A 3 -2.80 -5.58 -9.80
C LEU A 3 -2.70 -4.06 -10.03
N GLU A 4 -3.83 -3.36 -10.09
CA GLU A 4 -3.84 -1.90 -10.25
C GLU A 4 -3.43 -1.17 -8.98
N ALA A 5 -3.88 -1.65 -7.81
CA ALA A 5 -3.44 -1.11 -6.53
C ALA A 5 -1.92 -1.32 -6.35
N TRP A 6 -1.42 -2.53 -6.66
CA TRP A 6 0.01 -2.83 -6.71
C TRP A 6 0.75 -1.87 -7.63
N ASN A 7 0.32 -1.71 -8.88
CA ASN A 7 1.00 -0.83 -9.83
C ASN A 7 1.08 0.63 -9.37
N LYS A 8 0.03 1.13 -8.70
CA LYS A 8 0.03 2.48 -8.13
C LYS A 8 0.99 2.63 -6.96
N LEU A 9 1.03 1.64 -6.07
CA LEU A 9 1.96 1.61 -4.95
C LEU A 9 3.40 1.47 -5.46
N ARG A 10 3.62 0.59 -6.44
CA ARG A 10 4.91 0.39 -7.10
C ARG A 10 5.46 1.69 -7.67
N GLU A 11 4.65 2.43 -8.40
CA GLU A 11 5.00 3.75 -8.93
C GLU A 11 5.30 4.75 -7.81
N ARG A 12 4.44 4.81 -6.78
CA ARG A 12 4.52 5.79 -5.69
C ARG A 12 5.74 5.59 -4.79
N PHE A 13 6.08 4.34 -4.51
CA PHE A 13 7.20 3.94 -3.67
C PHE A 13 8.44 3.60 -4.50
N GLU A 14 8.42 3.85 -5.82
CA GLU A 14 9.45 3.54 -6.82
C GLU A 14 10.06 2.14 -6.61
N ILE A 15 9.18 1.15 -6.56
CA ILE A 15 9.53 -0.27 -6.41
C ILE A 15 9.89 -0.85 -7.78
N GLU A 16 11.09 -1.40 -7.90
CA GLU A 16 11.62 -1.98 -9.13
C GLU A 16 11.24 -3.46 -9.31
N GLU A 17 9.93 -3.75 -9.33
CA GLU A 17 9.40 -5.10 -9.61
C GLU A 17 8.23 -5.05 -10.61
N PRO A 18 8.53 -4.91 -11.91
CA PRO A 18 7.48 -4.81 -12.93
C PRO A 18 6.77 -6.14 -13.21
N ASP A 19 7.40 -7.28 -12.89
CA ASP A 19 6.90 -8.62 -13.23
C ASP A 19 6.09 -9.30 -12.13
N PHE A 20 5.95 -8.67 -10.95
CA PHE A 20 5.14 -9.21 -9.86
C PHE A 20 3.66 -9.24 -10.26
N LYS A 21 3.05 -10.42 -10.16
CA LYS A 21 1.63 -10.64 -10.44
C LYS A 21 0.86 -10.67 -9.13
N ALA A 22 0.15 -9.59 -8.86
CA ALA A 22 -0.70 -9.46 -7.69
C ALA A 22 -1.98 -10.30 -7.85
N ASP A 23 -1.93 -11.54 -7.39
CA ASP A 23 -3.03 -12.51 -7.51
C ASP A 23 -4.01 -12.43 -6.33
N SER A 24 -3.52 -12.15 -5.12
CA SER A 24 -4.33 -11.99 -3.91
C SER A 24 -3.92 -10.78 -3.06
N PHE A 25 -4.83 -10.35 -2.17
CA PHE A 25 -4.53 -9.30 -1.19
C PHE A 25 -3.38 -9.72 -0.27
N GLY A 26 -3.35 -10.98 0.18
CA GLY A 26 -2.33 -11.50 1.08
C GLY A 26 -0.94 -11.42 0.44
N GLU A 27 -0.75 -12.04 -0.72
CA GLU A 27 0.55 -12.04 -1.42
C GLU A 27 1.03 -10.62 -1.77
N THR A 28 0.10 -9.75 -2.17
CA THR A 28 0.46 -8.35 -2.46
C THR A 28 0.86 -7.58 -1.19
N ALA A 29 0.18 -7.83 -0.07
CA ALA A 29 0.51 -7.21 1.21
C ALA A 29 1.85 -7.72 1.75
N ASP A 30 2.09 -9.03 1.69
CA ASP A 30 3.34 -9.64 2.11
C ASP A 30 4.51 -9.08 1.28
N LYS A 31 4.31 -8.96 -0.03
CA LYS A 31 5.33 -8.39 -0.91
C LYS A 31 5.61 -6.92 -0.61
N LEU A 32 4.57 -6.13 -0.39
CA LEU A 32 4.71 -4.73 -0.01
C LEU A 32 5.34 -4.57 1.39
N SER A 33 5.08 -5.50 2.30
CA SER A 33 5.67 -5.55 3.64
C SER A 33 7.19 -5.72 3.57
N GLU A 34 7.71 -6.60 2.71
CA GLU A 34 9.16 -6.74 2.49
C GLU A 34 9.80 -5.39 2.10
N TYR A 35 9.16 -4.65 1.19
CA TYR A 35 9.62 -3.33 0.76
C TYR A 35 9.50 -2.28 1.85
N PHE A 36 8.41 -2.29 2.61
CA PHE A 36 8.20 -1.33 3.69
C PHE A 36 9.16 -1.59 4.84
N GLU A 37 9.47 -2.85 5.15
CA GLU A 37 10.50 -3.18 6.14
C GLU A 37 11.87 -2.68 5.68
N HIS A 38 12.21 -2.84 4.40
CA HIS A 38 13.42 -2.26 3.83
C HIS A 38 13.45 -0.74 4.02
N LEU A 39 12.39 -0.02 3.62
CA LEU A 39 12.31 1.43 3.77
C LEU A 39 12.33 1.87 5.23
N LEU A 40 11.67 1.17 6.16
CA LEU A 40 11.77 1.47 7.59
C LEU A 40 13.21 1.45 8.08
N ARG A 41 14.04 0.55 7.53
CA ARG A 41 15.46 0.40 7.88
C ARG A 41 16.38 1.39 7.16
N THR A 42 16.07 1.76 5.92
CA THR A 42 17.00 2.50 5.04
C THR A 42 16.56 3.91 4.70
N ASP A 43 15.25 4.17 4.62
CA ASP A 43 14.67 5.47 4.25
C ASP A 43 13.21 5.59 4.74
N SER A 44 13.04 5.76 6.04
CA SER A 44 11.71 5.90 6.65
C SER A 44 10.98 7.17 6.19
N SER A 45 11.73 8.20 5.77
CA SER A 45 11.15 9.44 5.24
C SER A 45 10.40 9.19 3.93
N ARG A 46 10.99 8.41 3.02
CA ARG A 46 10.32 7.99 1.78
C ARG A 46 9.06 7.18 2.04
N LEU A 47 9.09 6.25 2.99
CA LEU A 47 7.91 5.49 3.38
C LEU A 47 6.79 6.41 3.86
N MET A 48 7.07 7.30 4.82
CA MET A 48 6.07 8.20 5.40
C MET A 48 5.50 9.17 4.35
N ASN A 49 6.36 9.72 3.49
CA ASN A 49 5.94 10.59 2.39
C ASN A 49 5.03 9.85 1.40
N GLY A 50 5.34 8.59 1.09
CA GLY A 50 4.51 7.75 0.22
C GLY A 50 3.13 7.46 0.82
N LEU A 51 3.08 7.11 2.12
CA LEU A 51 1.84 6.83 2.85
C LEU A 51 0.91 8.06 2.93
N TYR A 52 1.47 9.23 3.26
CA TYR A 52 0.71 10.50 3.30
C TYR A 52 0.09 10.81 1.94
N ARG A 53 0.89 10.64 0.89
CA ARG A 53 0.50 10.92 -0.48
C ARG A 53 -0.63 10.02 -1.01
N ILE A 54 -0.86 8.85 -0.42
CA ILE A 54 -1.98 7.97 -0.81
C ILE A 54 -3.17 8.08 0.16
N ASP A 55 -3.17 9.08 1.05
CA ASP A 55 -4.20 9.34 2.04
C ASP A 55 -4.42 8.18 3.02
N VAL A 56 -3.34 7.53 3.50
CA VAL A 56 -3.46 6.68 4.69
C VAL A 56 -3.68 7.58 5.90
N ARG A 57 -4.65 7.23 6.75
CA ARG A 57 -4.96 8.01 7.95
C ARG A 57 -3.79 7.96 8.94
N GLU A 58 -3.43 9.12 9.48
CA GLU A 58 -2.28 9.28 10.39
C GLU A 58 -2.44 8.49 11.69
N ASP A 59 -3.66 8.39 12.22
CA ASP A 59 -3.93 7.63 13.44
C ASP A 59 -3.66 6.13 13.26
N LEU A 60 -4.08 5.55 12.14
CA LEU A 60 -3.77 4.15 11.80
C LEU A 60 -2.28 3.91 11.58
N VAL A 61 -1.56 4.91 11.04
CA VAL A 61 -0.10 4.84 10.92
C VAL A 61 0.55 4.83 12.31
N LYS A 62 0.07 5.68 13.24
CA LYS A 62 0.55 5.67 14.63
C LYS A 62 0.30 4.34 15.31
N GLU A 63 -0.91 3.78 15.20
CA GLU A 63 -1.25 2.44 15.71
C GLU A 63 -0.36 1.33 15.10
N ALA A 64 0.02 1.46 13.82
CA ALA A 64 0.96 0.54 13.19
C ALA A 64 2.38 0.65 13.77
N PHE A 65 2.82 1.83 14.20
CA PHE A 65 4.11 2.01 14.87
C PHE A 65 4.11 1.55 16.35
N GLU A 66 2.95 1.30 16.94
CA GLU A 66 2.83 0.70 18.28
C GLU A 66 3.03 -0.82 18.27
N GLN A 67 3.19 -1.43 17.09
CA GLN A 67 3.48 -2.86 16.96
C GLN A 67 4.91 -3.20 17.47
N GLY A 68 5.12 -4.47 17.81
CA GLY A 68 6.32 -4.91 18.52
C GLY A 68 7.60 -4.91 17.67
N SER A 69 7.57 -5.53 16.49
CA SER A 69 8.75 -5.66 15.62
C SER A 69 8.64 -4.83 14.34
N LEU A 70 9.78 -4.50 13.72
CA LEU A 70 9.80 -3.82 12.42
C LEU A 70 9.00 -4.56 11.35
N THR A 71 9.01 -5.89 11.38
CA THR A 71 8.23 -6.73 10.46
C THR A 71 6.73 -6.57 10.70
N ASP A 72 6.28 -6.52 11.97
CA ASP A 72 4.87 -6.29 12.29
C ASP A 72 4.42 -4.88 11.90
N ILE A 73 5.27 -3.88 12.12
CA ILE A 73 5.03 -2.49 11.69
C ILE A 73 4.91 -2.45 10.16
N ALA A 74 5.85 -3.07 9.43
CA ALA A 74 5.86 -3.11 7.97
C ALA A 74 4.61 -3.78 7.40
N ASP A 75 4.19 -4.91 7.99
CA ASP A 75 2.98 -5.64 7.59
C ASP A 75 1.73 -4.79 7.80
N ALA A 76 1.59 -4.16 8.98
CA ALA A 76 0.48 -3.28 9.27
C ALA A 76 0.39 -2.11 8.28
N LEU A 77 1.52 -1.43 8.00
CA LEU A 77 1.58 -0.32 7.05
C LEU A 77 1.28 -0.78 5.61
N ALA A 78 1.80 -1.93 5.20
CA ALA A 78 1.56 -2.50 3.88
C ALA A 78 0.07 -2.81 3.65
N ARG A 79 -0.59 -3.41 4.64
CA ARG A 79 -2.03 -3.69 4.60
C ARG A 79 -2.87 -2.41 4.53
N LEU A 80 -2.48 -1.36 5.27
CA LEU A 80 -3.15 -0.06 5.22
C LEU A 80 -3.02 0.58 3.83
N ALA A 81 -1.80 0.61 3.28
CA ALA A 81 -1.52 1.19 1.96
C ALA A 81 -2.28 0.45 0.84
N LEU A 82 -2.22 -0.89 0.84
CA LEU A 82 -2.89 -1.73 -0.14
C LEU A 82 -4.41 -1.57 -0.07
N ARG A 83 -4.98 -1.59 1.14
CA ARG A 83 -6.42 -1.37 1.34
C ARG A 83 -6.87 -0.02 0.81
N ARG A 84 -6.10 1.03 1.09
CA ARG A 84 -6.45 2.40 0.68
C ARG A 84 -6.48 2.55 -0.84
N GLU A 85 -5.47 2.05 -1.54
CA GLU A 85 -5.45 2.10 -3.02
C GLU A 85 -6.51 1.19 -3.64
N TRP A 86 -6.75 0.02 -3.05
CA TRP A 86 -7.83 -0.86 -3.48
C TRP A 86 -9.22 -0.23 -3.37
N GLU A 87 -9.51 0.47 -2.26
CA GLU A 87 -10.76 1.21 -2.08
C GLU A 87 -10.92 2.33 -3.12
N LYS A 88 -9.83 3.03 -3.45
CA LYS A 88 -9.81 4.04 -4.51
C LYS A 88 -10.15 3.45 -5.88
N GLN A 89 -9.62 2.27 -6.21
CA GLN A 89 -9.98 1.58 -7.47
C GLN A 89 -11.46 1.20 -7.49
N LYS A 90 -11.96 0.60 -6.40
CA LYS A 90 -13.39 0.24 -6.29
C LYS A 90 -14.32 1.43 -6.45
N MET A 91 -13.96 2.59 -5.90
CA MET A 91 -14.76 3.81 -6.06
C MET A 91 -14.77 4.27 -7.52
N ARG A 92 -13.63 4.24 -8.21
CA ARG A 92 -13.54 4.58 -9.65
C ARG A 92 -14.39 3.65 -10.52
N GLU A 93 -14.28 2.34 -10.31
CA GLU A 93 -15.08 1.34 -11.03
C GLU A 93 -16.59 1.58 -10.85
N ARG A 94 -17.02 1.88 -9.61
CA ARG A 94 -18.43 2.17 -9.31
C ARG A 94 -18.96 3.41 -10.00
N TRP A 95 -18.16 4.48 -10.08
CA TRP A 95 -18.59 5.75 -10.67
C TRP A 95 -18.55 5.70 -12.19
N SER A 96 -17.54 5.05 -12.79
CA SER A 96 -17.48 4.82 -14.24
C SER A 96 -18.72 4.08 -14.76
N ASN A 97 -19.23 3.10 -14.00
CA ASN A 97 -20.43 2.36 -14.38
C ASN A 97 -21.74 3.16 -14.18
N MET A 98 -21.69 4.31 -13.49
CA MET A 98 -22.86 5.16 -13.21
C MET A 98 -23.02 6.29 -14.24
N ASP A 99 -21.92 6.71 -14.87
CA ASP A 99 -21.92 7.70 -15.96
C ASP A 99 -22.31 7.08 -17.33
N ASP A 100 -22.33 5.75 -17.44
CA ASP A 100 -22.74 4.99 -18.62
C ASP A 100 -24.26 4.64 -18.66
N ILE A 101 -25.09 5.25 -17.81
CA ILE A 101 -26.56 5.02 -17.71
C ILE A 101 -27.35 6.31 -17.97
#